data_AF-A0A915I2U6-F1
#
_entry.id   AF-A0A915I2U6-F1
#
_cell.length_a   1.000
_cell.length_b   1.000
_cell.length_c   1.000
_cell.angle_alpha   90.00
_cell.angle_beta   90.00
_cell.angle_gamma   90.00
#
_symmetry.space_group_name_H-M   'P 1'
#
loop_
_entity.id
_entity.type
_entity.pdbx_description
1 polymer ?
#
loop_
_entity_poly.entity_id
_entity_poly.type
_entity_poly.pdbx_seq_one_letter_code
_entity_poly.pdbx_strand_id
1 'polypeptide(L)'
;DSLFIAQEQQIVSDCNQIYEKICHLSCEFYNLLPLKGFEHSKVVMIVDPTTLDEYVNLVNNLLEYEAGDRILKAASFNFESKNFTLHPYEYVFKALNCRMKLLDPKIWECQHILHYIYNTAPDCIINAVLKIFDEKKDEMFNPKNLANTKLLWHGTGVENLAGILTQGLMPAPFQASQSGQLFGKGIYTADTFDKSMNYCRRSSSKTMYMLLC
;
A
#
# COMPACT_ATOMS: atom_id res chain seq x y z
N ASP A 1 11.77 -50.08 -16.30
CA ASP A 1 10.83 -50.37 -15.20
C ASP A 1 11.33 -49.96 -13.83
N SER A 2 12.45 -50.48 -13.31
CA SER A 2 12.95 -50.12 -11.95
C SER A 2 13.41 -48.66 -11.79
N LEU A 3 14.03 -48.08 -12.82
CA LEU A 3 14.51 -46.68 -12.79
C LEU A 3 13.34 -45.66 -12.75
N PHE A 4 12.23 -46.01 -13.40
CA PHE A 4 11.03 -45.16 -13.47
C PHE A 4 10.29 -45.13 -12.13
N ILE A 5 10.15 -46.30 -11.49
CA ILE A 5 9.55 -46.42 -10.15
C ILE A 5 10.36 -45.64 -9.10
N ALA A 6 11.69 -45.67 -9.17
CA ALA A 6 12.54 -44.91 -8.25
C ALA A 6 12.40 -43.38 -8.43
N GLN A 7 12.25 -42.92 -9.67
CA GLN A 7 11.96 -41.50 -9.96
C GLN A 7 10.59 -41.07 -9.44
N GLU A 8 9.55 -41.89 -9.63
CA GLU A 8 8.21 -41.62 -9.09
C GLU A 8 8.22 -41.56 -7.55
N GLN A 9 8.92 -42.48 -6.88
CA GLN A 9 9.03 -42.48 -5.42
C GLN A 9 9.76 -41.23 -4.89
N GLN A 10 10.79 -40.76 -5.59
CA GLN A 10 11.49 -39.54 -5.23
C GLN A 10 10.58 -38.32 -5.35
N ILE A 11 9.83 -38.20 -6.46
CA ILE A 11 8.88 -37.09 -6.67
C ILE A 11 7.81 -37.08 -5.57
N VAL A 12 7.27 -38.25 -5.21
CA VAL A 12 6.28 -38.36 -4.12
C VAL A 12 6.89 -37.92 -2.77
N SER A 13 8.14 -38.31 -2.50
CA SER A 13 8.84 -37.89 -1.27
C SER A 13 9.04 -36.37 -1.22
N ASP A 14 9.50 -35.77 -2.32
CA ASP A 14 9.72 -34.32 -2.42
C ASP A 14 8.39 -33.55 -2.27
N CYS A 15 7.33 -34.02 -2.91
CA CYS A 15 5.98 -33.45 -2.77
C CYS A 15 5.48 -33.49 -1.32
N ASN A 16 5.69 -34.60 -0.60
CA ASN A 16 5.29 -34.72 0.80
C ASN A 16 6.06 -33.74 1.70
N GLN A 17 7.37 -33.57 1.47
CA GLN A 17 8.17 -32.60 2.23
C GLN A 17 7.69 -31.16 2.00
N ILE A 18 7.36 -30.80 0.75
CA ILE A 18 6.79 -29.49 0.42
C ILE A 18 5.45 -29.30 1.12
N TYR A 19 4.57 -30.31 1.06
CA TYR A 19 3.25 -30.26 1.69
C TYR A 19 3.34 -30.07 3.21
N GLU A 20 4.21 -30.82 3.89
CA GLU A 20 4.46 -30.66 5.33
C GLU A 20 4.98 -29.26 5.67
N LYS A 21 5.89 -28.74 4.84
CA LYS A 21 6.42 -27.38 5.02
C LYS A 21 5.35 -26.30 4.86
N ILE A 22 4.49 -26.41 3.85
CA ILE A 22 3.39 -25.45 3.66
C ILE A 22 2.38 -25.56 4.82
N CYS A 23 2.08 -26.77 5.28
CA CYS A 23 1.23 -27.00 6.45
C CYS A 23 1.80 -26.29 7.69
N HIS A 24 3.08 -26.50 7.98
CA HIS A 24 3.75 -25.89 9.13
C HIS A 24 3.72 -24.36 9.07
N LEU A 25 4.11 -23.78 7.92
CA LEU A 25 4.11 -22.32 7.73
C LEU A 25 2.71 -21.72 7.80
N SER A 26 1.70 -22.43 7.27
CA SER A 26 0.30 -22.00 7.40
C SER A 26 -0.10 -21.97 8.87
N CYS A 27 0.15 -23.04 9.63
CA CYS A 27 -0.15 -23.09 11.06
C CYS A 27 0.57 -21.98 11.84
N GLU A 28 1.85 -21.73 11.55
CA GLU A 28 2.62 -20.64 12.16
C GLU A 28 1.97 -19.28 11.89
N PHE A 29 1.57 -19.01 10.64
CA PHE A 29 0.88 -17.77 10.27
C PHE A 29 -0.42 -17.57 11.07
N TYR A 30 -1.29 -18.58 11.16
CA TYR A 30 -2.55 -18.49 11.90
C TYR A 30 -2.35 -18.36 13.43
N ASN A 31 -1.24 -18.90 13.96
CA ASN A 31 -0.89 -18.71 15.37
C ASN A 31 -0.40 -17.28 15.67
N LEU A 32 0.30 -16.66 14.72
CA LEU A 32 0.79 -15.28 14.86
C LEU A 32 -0.31 -14.25 14.61
N LEU A 33 -1.21 -14.51 13.65
CA LEU A 33 -2.28 -13.61 13.26
C LEU A 33 -3.66 -14.28 13.47
N PRO A 34 -4.39 -13.93 14.55
CA PRO A 34 -5.70 -14.50 14.79
C PRO A 34 -6.70 -13.97 13.75
N LEU A 35 -7.16 -14.85 12.86
CA LEU A 35 -8.13 -14.54 11.82
C LEU A 35 -9.56 -14.93 12.23
N LYS A 36 -10.52 -14.11 11.81
CA LYS A 36 -11.96 -14.38 11.97
C LYS A 36 -12.42 -15.42 10.93
N GLY A 37 -13.49 -16.16 11.22
CA GLY A 37 -14.13 -17.09 10.28
C GLY A 37 -13.73 -18.56 10.47
N PHE A 38 -12.85 -18.83 11.44
CA PHE A 38 -12.43 -20.17 11.86
C PHE A 38 -13.00 -20.60 13.21
N GLU A 39 -14.03 -19.92 13.71
CA GLU A 39 -14.63 -20.18 15.02
C GLU A 39 -15.28 -21.58 15.10
N HIS A 40 -15.77 -22.07 13.95
CA HIS A 40 -16.49 -23.35 13.83
C HIS A 40 -15.98 -24.22 12.68
N SER A 41 -14.84 -23.86 12.09
CA SER A 41 -14.27 -24.54 10.93
C SER A 41 -12.79 -24.80 11.16
N LYS A 42 -12.24 -25.81 10.46
CA LYS A 42 -10.81 -26.07 10.49
C LYS A 42 -10.10 -25.00 9.68
N VAL A 43 -8.96 -24.57 10.18
CA VAL A 43 -8.01 -23.74 9.45
C VAL A 43 -7.57 -24.49 8.19
N VAL A 44 -7.53 -23.77 7.06
CA VAL A 44 -7.18 -24.33 5.74
C VAL A 44 -5.71 -24.00 5.44
N MET A 45 -5.02 -24.90 4.75
CA MET A 45 -3.65 -24.67 4.31
C MET A 45 -3.60 -23.59 3.21
N ILE A 46 -2.63 -22.68 3.30
CA ILE A 46 -2.43 -21.60 2.32
C ILE A 46 -1.62 -22.15 1.16
N VAL A 47 -2.31 -22.69 0.15
CA VAL A 47 -1.69 -23.28 -1.05
C VAL A 47 -1.90 -22.47 -2.32
N ASP A 48 -2.92 -21.61 -2.33
CA ASP A 48 -3.30 -20.80 -3.47
C ASP A 48 -2.59 -19.43 -3.44
N PRO A 49 -1.95 -19.01 -4.54
CA PRO A 49 -1.31 -17.70 -4.64
C PRO A 49 -2.25 -16.52 -4.36
N THR A 50 -3.52 -16.62 -4.74
CA THR A 50 -4.53 -15.57 -4.56
C THR A 50 -4.79 -15.31 -3.08
N THR A 51 -5.05 -16.36 -2.30
CA THR A 51 -5.24 -16.33 -0.84
C THR A 51 -3.98 -15.82 -0.15
N LEU A 52 -2.80 -16.22 -0.63
CA LEU A 52 -1.54 -15.70 -0.11
C LEU A 52 -1.45 -14.18 -0.30
N ASP A 53 -1.85 -13.67 -1.47
CA ASP A 53 -1.86 -12.23 -1.75
C ASP A 53 -2.87 -11.47 -0.90
N GLU A 54 -4.04 -12.04 -0.67
CA GLU A 54 -5.02 -11.47 0.24
C GLU A 54 -4.46 -11.32 1.66
N TYR A 55 -3.76 -12.33 2.17
CA TYR A 55 -3.15 -12.27 3.50
C TYR A 55 -1.93 -11.35 3.57
N VAL A 56 -1.10 -11.30 2.53
CA VAL A 56 -0.01 -10.32 2.46
C VAL A 56 -0.56 -8.89 2.44
N ASN A 57 -1.60 -8.65 1.65
CA ASN A 57 -2.28 -7.36 1.63
C ASN A 57 -2.90 -7.01 2.99
N LEU A 58 -3.49 -7.99 3.68
CA LEU A 58 -4.00 -7.81 5.04
C LEU A 58 -2.89 -7.35 6.00
N VAL A 59 -1.75 -8.04 6.02
CA VAL A 59 -0.61 -7.70 6.89
C VAL A 59 -0.08 -6.29 6.56
N ASN A 60 0.06 -5.96 5.28
CA ASN A 60 0.49 -4.62 4.87
C ASN A 60 -0.49 -3.54 5.35
N ASN A 61 -1.80 -3.74 5.18
CA ASN A 61 -2.80 -2.79 5.68
C ASN A 61 -2.71 -2.63 7.22
N LEU A 62 -2.44 -3.72 7.96
CA LEU A 62 -2.29 -3.66 9.42
C LEU A 62 -1.08 -2.83 9.85
N LEU A 63 0.04 -2.90 9.12
CA LEU A 63 1.20 -2.04 9.36
C LEU A 63 0.88 -0.56 9.12
N GLU A 64 0.11 -0.26 8.08
CA GLU A 64 -0.33 1.10 7.76
C GLU A 64 -1.32 1.64 8.82
N TYR A 65 -2.24 0.80 9.31
CA TYR A 65 -3.10 1.14 10.44
C TYR A 65 -2.31 1.42 11.71
N GLU A 66 -1.27 0.63 12.01
CA GLU A 66 -0.40 0.85 13.18
C GLU A 66 0.33 2.19 13.08
N ALA A 67 0.83 2.55 11.89
CA ALA A 67 1.46 3.84 11.66
C ALA A 67 0.48 5.01 11.91
N GLY A 68 -0.75 4.91 11.40
CA GLY A 68 -1.81 5.90 11.63
C GLY A 68 -2.22 5.99 13.10
N ASP A 69 -2.44 4.85 13.76
CA ASP A 69 -2.81 4.75 15.17
C ASP A 69 -1.75 5.37 16.09
N ARG A 70 -0.46 5.16 15.78
CA ARG A 70 0.65 5.78 16.53
C ARG A 70 0.60 7.30 16.48
N ILE A 71 0.30 7.89 15.31
CA ILE A 71 0.14 9.35 15.15
C ILE A 71 -1.07 9.85 15.94
N LEU A 72 -2.20 9.15 15.87
CA LEU A 72 -3.43 9.53 16.58
C LEU A 72 -3.28 9.46 18.10
N LYS A 73 -2.65 8.38 18.61
CA LYS A 73 -2.34 8.24 20.04
C LYS A 73 -1.41 9.34 20.52
N ALA A 74 -0.38 9.67 19.74
CA ALA A 74 0.53 10.77 20.07
C ALA A 74 -0.19 12.13 20.11
N ALA A 75 -1.12 12.37 19.18
CA ALA A 75 -1.97 13.56 19.17
C ALA A 75 -2.91 13.61 20.39
N SER A 76 -3.55 12.49 20.76
CA SER A 76 -4.43 12.41 21.95
C SER A 76 -3.64 12.68 23.23
N PHE A 77 -2.48 12.04 23.37
CA PHE A 77 -1.60 12.24 24.52
C PHE A 77 -1.12 13.68 24.64
N ASN A 78 -0.79 14.33 23.51
CA ASN A 78 -0.45 15.75 23.50
C ASN A 78 -1.61 16.60 24.01
N PHE A 79 -2.83 16.33 23.56
CA PHE A 79 -4.03 17.10 23.92
C PHE A 79 -4.47 16.90 25.37
N GLU A 80 -4.35 15.69 25.91
CA GLU A 80 -4.66 15.37 27.31
C GLU A 80 -3.63 15.96 28.30
N SER A 81 -2.47 16.37 27.80
CA SER A 81 -1.44 17.00 28.62
C SER A 81 -1.87 18.41 29.06
N LYS A 82 -1.67 18.74 30.34
CA LYS A 82 -2.03 20.06 30.93
C LYS A 82 -1.42 21.27 30.22
N ASN A 83 -0.34 21.06 29.45
CA ASN A 83 0.39 22.08 28.69
C ASN A 83 0.37 21.78 27.18
N PHE A 84 -0.74 21.28 26.63
CA PHE A 84 -0.80 21.00 25.19
C PHE A 84 -0.52 22.27 24.39
N THR A 85 0.34 22.15 23.38
CA THR A 85 0.80 23.29 22.56
C THR A 85 0.16 23.32 21.20
N LEU A 86 -0.46 22.21 20.76
CA LEU A 86 -1.02 22.05 19.43
C LEU A 86 -2.41 21.41 19.50
N HIS A 87 -3.31 21.87 18.63
CA HIS A 87 -4.58 21.20 18.44
C HIS A 87 -4.37 19.80 17.82
N PRO A 88 -5.16 18.76 18.14
CA PRO A 88 -4.99 17.41 17.59
C PRO A 88 -4.83 17.35 16.07
N TYR A 89 -5.68 18.07 15.32
CA TYR A 89 -5.56 18.15 13.85
C TYR A 89 -4.24 18.76 13.37
N GLU A 90 -3.75 19.80 14.04
CA GLU A 90 -2.46 20.41 13.70
C GLU A 90 -1.30 19.48 14.04
N TYR A 91 -1.41 18.73 15.15
CA TYR A 91 -0.44 17.72 15.53
C TYR A 91 -0.34 16.65 14.44
N VAL A 92 -1.47 16.07 14.04
CA VAL A 92 -1.53 15.06 12.98
C VAL A 92 -0.95 15.61 11.68
N PHE A 93 -1.36 16.81 11.27
CA PHE A 93 -0.86 17.43 10.04
C PHE A 93 0.66 17.66 10.07
N LYS A 94 1.21 18.11 11.20
CA LYS A 94 2.66 18.25 11.39
C LYS A 94 3.37 16.90 11.41
N ALA A 95 2.78 15.88 12.01
CA ALA A 95 3.35 14.53 12.08
C ALA A 95 3.47 13.86 10.70
N LEU A 96 2.65 14.27 9.72
CA LEU A 96 2.78 13.82 8.33
C LEU A 96 4.08 14.28 7.66
N ASN A 97 4.82 15.24 8.26
CA ASN A 97 6.09 15.78 7.77
C ASN A 97 6.06 16.29 6.32
N CYS A 98 4.89 16.67 5.82
CA CYS A 98 4.72 17.24 4.49
C CYS A 98 3.87 18.52 4.57
N ARG A 99 4.07 19.43 3.61
CA ARG A 99 3.17 20.58 3.42
C ARG A 99 2.20 20.26 2.30
N MET A 100 0.96 20.71 2.46
CA MET A 100 -0.08 20.55 1.44
C MET A 100 -0.61 21.92 1.04
N LYS A 101 -0.79 22.13 -0.27
CA LYS A 101 -1.41 23.33 -0.82
C LYS A 101 -2.52 22.95 -1.78
N LEU A 102 -3.73 23.43 -1.51
CA LEU A 102 -4.82 23.35 -2.48
C LEU A 102 -4.48 24.17 -3.73
N LEU A 103 -4.53 23.54 -4.89
CA LEU A 103 -4.33 24.22 -6.16
C LEU A 103 -5.65 24.84 -6.63
N ASP A 104 -5.57 26.10 -7.04
CA ASP A 104 -6.68 26.77 -7.71
C ASP A 104 -6.95 26.06 -9.05
N PRO A 105 -8.18 25.61 -9.34
CA PRO A 105 -8.51 25.03 -10.63
C PRO A 105 -8.08 25.90 -11.82
N LYS A 106 -8.01 27.23 -11.69
CA LYS A 106 -7.70 28.14 -12.81
C LYS A 106 -6.22 28.19 -13.19
N ILE A 107 -5.30 27.76 -12.33
CA ILE A 107 -3.86 27.84 -12.63
C ILE A 107 -3.46 26.74 -13.63
N TRP A 108 -2.47 27.04 -14.47
CA TRP A 108 -2.02 26.15 -15.54
C TRP A 108 -1.63 24.75 -15.02
N GLU A 109 -0.93 24.68 -13.89
CA GLU A 109 -0.49 23.42 -13.28
C GLU A 109 -1.68 22.51 -12.94
N CYS A 110 -2.73 23.06 -12.35
CA CYS A 110 -3.95 22.31 -12.02
C CYS A 110 -4.70 21.90 -13.29
N GLN A 111 -4.82 22.80 -14.27
CA GLN A 111 -5.47 22.51 -15.55
C GLN A 111 -4.77 21.36 -16.31
N HIS A 112 -3.44 21.32 -16.30
CA HIS A 112 -2.70 20.21 -16.92
C HIS A 112 -2.96 18.86 -16.23
N ILE A 113 -3.01 18.84 -14.90
CA ILE A 113 -3.36 17.62 -14.14
C ILE A 113 -4.79 17.19 -14.47
N LEU A 114 -5.76 18.10 -14.44
CA LEU A 114 -7.15 17.81 -14.77
C LEU A 114 -7.31 17.32 -16.21
N HIS A 115 -6.56 17.89 -17.17
CA HIS A 115 -6.57 17.43 -18.55
C HIS A 115 -5.98 16.02 -18.69
N TYR A 116 -4.90 15.71 -17.95
CA TYR A 116 -4.33 14.37 -17.91
C TYR A 116 -5.32 13.33 -17.38
N ILE A 117 -6.06 13.69 -16.32
CA ILE A 117 -7.16 12.87 -15.79
C ILE A 117 -8.24 12.69 -16.85
N TYR A 118 -8.74 13.78 -17.44
CA TYR A 118 -9.82 13.74 -18.42
C TYR A 118 -9.50 12.85 -19.63
N ASN A 119 -8.27 12.90 -20.13
CA ASN A 119 -7.84 12.09 -21.26
C ASN A 119 -7.77 10.59 -20.96
N THR A 120 -7.72 10.20 -19.69
CA THR A 120 -7.54 8.80 -19.26
C THR A 120 -8.65 8.26 -18.37
N ALA A 121 -9.57 9.12 -17.91
CA ALA A 121 -10.75 8.82 -17.11
C ALA A 121 -11.78 9.99 -17.19
N PRO A 122 -12.46 10.17 -18.33
CA PRO A 122 -13.30 11.36 -18.59
C PRO A 122 -14.51 11.51 -17.65
N ASP A 123 -15.04 10.40 -17.13
CA ASP A 123 -16.21 10.38 -16.26
C ASP A 123 -15.87 10.58 -14.77
N CYS A 124 -14.59 10.81 -14.44
CA CYS A 124 -14.14 10.97 -13.07
C CYS A 124 -14.47 12.37 -12.52
N ILE A 125 -15.09 12.42 -11.33
CA ILE A 125 -15.37 13.67 -10.62
C ILE A 125 -14.19 13.97 -9.69
N ILE A 126 -13.50 15.08 -9.95
CA ILE A 126 -12.36 15.53 -9.15
C ILE A 126 -12.80 16.61 -8.16
N ASN A 127 -12.70 16.30 -6.86
CA ASN A 127 -13.07 17.22 -5.78
C ASN A 127 -12.01 18.30 -5.54
N ALA A 128 -10.73 17.93 -5.55
CA ALA A 128 -9.63 18.82 -5.23
C ALA A 128 -8.31 18.26 -5.75
N VAL A 129 -7.37 19.16 -6.07
CA VAL A 129 -5.97 18.82 -6.36
C VAL A 129 -5.09 19.46 -5.30
N LEU A 130 -4.35 18.63 -4.58
CA LEU A 130 -3.43 19.06 -3.53
C LEU A 130 -1.99 18.88 -4.02
N LYS A 131 -1.20 19.95 -3.94
CA LYS A 131 0.24 19.86 -4.13
C LYS A 131 0.89 19.55 -2.80
N ILE A 132 1.64 18.45 -2.76
CA ILE A 132 2.36 17.97 -1.58
C ILE A 132 3.82 18.36 -1.74
N PHE A 133 4.42 18.91 -0.69
CA PHE A 133 5.83 19.28 -0.64
C PHE A 133 6.51 18.58 0.54
N ASP A 134 7.66 17.99 0.28
CA ASP A 134 8.52 17.37 1.29
C ASP A 134 9.97 17.77 0.99
N GLU A 135 10.48 18.76 1.71
CA GLU A 135 11.81 19.35 1.45
C GLU A 135 12.92 18.31 1.51
N LYS A 136 12.81 17.29 2.39
CA LYS A 136 13.83 16.24 2.51
C LYS A 136 13.79 15.29 1.33
N LYS A 137 12.59 14.88 0.89
CA LYS A 137 12.44 14.01 -0.29
C LYS A 137 12.82 14.73 -1.58
N ASP A 138 12.50 16.01 -1.69
CA ASP A 138 12.87 16.85 -2.83
C ASP A 138 14.40 17.00 -2.95
N GLU A 139 15.12 17.11 -1.82
CA GLU A 139 16.59 17.11 -1.81
C GLU A 139 17.19 15.75 -2.19
N MET A 140 16.58 14.65 -1.77
CA MET A 140 17.02 13.30 -2.12
C MET A 140 16.76 12.97 -3.60
N PHE A 141 15.71 13.52 -4.19
CA PHE A 141 15.34 13.28 -5.58
C PHE A 141 16.11 14.22 -6.53
N ASN A 142 17.12 13.69 -7.22
CA ASN A 142 17.87 14.43 -8.24
C ASN A 142 17.52 13.97 -9.67
N PRO A 143 16.43 14.47 -10.28
CA PRO A 143 16.01 14.06 -11.61
C PRO A 143 16.91 14.62 -12.72
N LYS A 144 17.79 15.58 -12.43
CA LYS A 144 18.60 16.28 -13.46
C LYS A 144 19.55 15.35 -14.21
N ASN A 145 19.84 14.17 -13.67
CA ASN A 145 20.70 13.17 -14.28
C ASN A 145 19.92 12.01 -14.93
N LEU A 146 18.59 12.07 -14.99
CA LEU A 146 17.73 11.03 -15.54
C LEU A 146 17.08 11.50 -16.85
N ALA A 147 17.29 10.76 -17.94
CA ALA A 147 16.84 11.16 -19.28
C ALA A 147 15.32 10.95 -19.54
N ASN A 148 14.59 10.28 -18.64
CA ASN A 148 13.21 9.85 -18.86
C ASN A 148 12.35 9.97 -17.58
N THR A 149 12.27 11.18 -17.04
CA THR A 149 11.38 11.48 -15.91
C THR A 149 9.96 11.71 -16.41
N LYS A 150 9.00 11.02 -15.80
CA LYS A 150 7.57 11.12 -16.13
C LYS A 150 6.76 11.29 -14.85
N LEU A 151 5.63 11.99 -14.96
CA LEU A 151 4.61 12.02 -13.91
C LEU A 151 3.62 10.86 -14.15
N LEU A 152 3.51 9.96 -13.18
CA LEU A 152 2.68 8.75 -13.28
C LEU A 152 1.77 8.60 -12.05
N TRP A 153 0.61 8.00 -12.28
CA TRP A 153 -0.44 7.80 -11.29
C TRP A 153 -0.14 6.60 -10.40
N HIS A 154 -0.33 6.76 -9.09
CA HIS A 154 -0.30 5.67 -8.11
C HIS A 154 -1.59 5.66 -7.29
N GLY A 155 -2.41 4.61 -7.50
CA GLY A 155 -3.62 4.38 -6.73
C GLY A 155 -3.33 3.59 -5.47
N THR A 156 -3.97 3.98 -4.36
CA THR A 156 -3.76 3.34 -3.07
C THR A 156 -5.01 3.45 -2.19
N GLY A 157 -5.12 2.58 -1.19
CA GLY A 157 -6.15 2.68 -0.16
C GLY A 157 -5.93 3.90 0.75
N VAL A 158 -7.02 4.43 1.30
CA VAL A 158 -6.97 5.59 2.21
C VAL A 158 -6.14 5.30 3.47
N GLU A 159 -6.14 4.05 3.91
CA GLU A 159 -5.40 3.53 5.05
C GLU A 159 -3.87 3.68 4.88
N ASN A 160 -3.38 3.63 3.64
CA ASN A 160 -1.94 3.71 3.34
C ASN A 160 -1.42 5.16 3.24
N LEU A 161 -2.32 6.16 3.20
CA LEU A 161 -1.91 7.54 2.94
C LEU A 161 -1.03 8.10 4.06
N ALA A 162 -1.31 7.76 5.32
CA ALA A 162 -0.50 8.25 6.44
C ALA A 162 0.94 7.75 6.36
N GLY A 163 1.16 6.47 6.06
CA GLY A 163 2.49 5.90 5.84
C GLY A 163 3.16 6.49 4.62
N ILE A 164 2.47 6.59 3.49
CA ILE A 164 3.05 7.16 2.25
C ILE A 164 3.45 8.63 2.44
N LEU A 165 2.63 9.44 3.10
CA LEU A 165 2.96 10.85 3.31
C LEU A 165 4.16 11.01 4.26
N THR A 166 4.22 10.20 5.32
CA THR A 166 5.32 10.25 6.30
C THR A 166 6.63 9.67 5.77
N GLN A 167 6.59 8.53 5.11
CA GLN A 167 7.78 7.72 4.75
C GLN A 167 8.10 7.79 3.25
N GLY A 168 7.14 8.14 2.41
CA GLY A 168 7.23 8.04 0.95
C GLY A 168 6.66 6.72 0.42
N LEU A 169 6.65 6.58 -0.91
CA LEU A 169 6.34 5.29 -1.54
C LEU A 169 7.50 4.33 -1.31
N MET A 170 7.25 3.28 -0.54
CA MET A 170 8.23 2.24 -0.24
C MET A 170 7.90 0.97 -1.01
N PRO A 171 8.89 0.28 -1.60
CA PRO A 171 8.70 -1.09 -2.03
C PRO A 171 8.25 -1.95 -0.85
N ALA A 172 7.38 -2.93 -1.10
CA ALA A 172 6.96 -3.88 -0.08
C ALA A 172 8.20 -4.49 0.63
N PRO A 173 8.12 -4.78 1.95
CA PRO A 173 9.25 -5.28 2.72
C PRO A 173 9.94 -6.48 2.04
N PHE A 174 11.25 -6.63 2.24
CA PHE A 174 12.03 -7.74 1.66
C PHE A 174 11.44 -9.12 2.01
N GLN A 175 10.71 -9.22 3.12
CA GLN A 175 10.06 -10.43 3.62
C GLN A 175 8.67 -10.71 3.02
N ALA A 176 8.03 -9.75 2.33
CA ALA A 176 6.72 -9.97 1.68
C ALA A 176 6.83 -10.96 0.50
N SER A 177 5.80 -11.76 0.21
CA SER A 177 5.84 -12.68 -0.94
C SER A 177 5.87 -11.90 -2.27
N GLN A 178 6.31 -12.55 -3.35
CA GLN A 178 6.30 -11.98 -4.72
C GLN A 178 4.96 -12.19 -5.45
N SER A 179 3.99 -12.83 -4.79
CA SER A 179 2.71 -13.14 -5.44
C SER A 179 1.91 -11.85 -5.64
N GLY A 180 1.11 -11.79 -6.71
CA GLY A 180 0.29 -10.63 -7.07
C GLY A 180 1.03 -9.44 -7.72
N GLN A 181 2.36 -9.51 -7.83
CA GLN A 181 3.18 -8.49 -8.49
C GLN A 181 3.61 -8.94 -9.89
N LEU A 182 3.06 -8.30 -10.93
CA LEU A 182 3.31 -8.67 -12.33
C LEU A 182 4.79 -8.64 -12.73
N PHE A 183 5.59 -7.77 -12.10
CA PHE A 183 7.00 -7.57 -12.43
C PHE A 183 7.91 -7.61 -11.19
N GLY A 184 7.47 -8.28 -10.12
CA GLY A 184 8.20 -8.40 -8.86
C GLY A 184 8.13 -7.15 -7.96
N LYS A 185 8.99 -7.07 -6.96
CA LYS A 185 8.92 -6.04 -5.92
C LYS A 185 9.32 -4.68 -6.44
N GLY A 186 8.41 -3.71 -6.31
CA GLY A 186 8.67 -2.34 -6.70
C GLY A 186 7.50 -1.42 -6.43
N ILE A 187 7.70 -0.16 -6.77
CA ILE A 187 6.65 0.85 -6.80
C ILE A 187 5.99 0.78 -8.17
N TYR A 188 4.68 0.56 -8.18
CA TYR A 188 3.90 0.46 -9.41
C TYR A 188 3.18 1.78 -9.68
N THR A 189 3.32 2.27 -10.90
CA THR A 189 2.64 3.48 -11.37
C THR A 189 2.05 3.22 -12.76
N ALA A 190 1.11 4.07 -13.18
CA ALA A 190 0.47 3.99 -14.48
C ALA A 190 0.43 5.37 -15.15
N ASP A 191 0.46 5.38 -16.48
CA ASP A 191 0.23 6.56 -17.31
C ASP A 191 -1.26 6.87 -17.50
N THR A 192 -2.16 6.00 -17.03
CA THR A 192 -3.61 6.21 -17.08
C THR A 192 -4.21 6.29 -15.69
N PHE A 193 -5.08 7.27 -15.50
CA PHE A 193 -5.78 7.46 -14.23
C PHE A 193 -6.68 6.26 -13.91
N ASP A 194 -7.43 5.77 -14.91
CA ASP A 194 -8.37 4.66 -14.77
C ASP A 194 -7.72 3.35 -14.32
N LYS A 195 -6.52 3.02 -14.83
CA LYS A 195 -5.79 1.83 -14.39
C LYS A 195 -5.44 1.91 -12.90
N SER A 196 -4.94 3.06 -12.46
CA SER A 196 -4.59 3.27 -11.05
C SER A 196 -5.82 3.33 -10.14
N MET A 197 -7.00 3.78 -10.64
CA MET A 197 -8.22 3.83 -9.84
C MET A 197 -8.64 2.47 -9.27
N ASN A 198 -8.33 1.36 -9.95
CA ASN A 198 -8.64 0.01 -9.48
C ASN A 198 -7.93 -0.37 -8.17
N TYR A 199 -6.90 0.38 -7.78
CA TYR A 199 -6.17 0.19 -6.53
C TYR A 199 -6.61 1.15 -5.43
N CYS A 200 -7.48 2.12 -5.75
CA CYS A 200 -8.03 3.04 -4.77
C CYS A 200 -9.13 2.37 -3.95
N ARG A 201 -9.11 2.59 -2.63
CA ARG A 201 -10.22 2.21 -1.74
C ARG A 201 -10.93 3.47 -1.25
N ARG A 202 -12.26 3.41 -1.19
CA ARG A 202 -13.09 4.54 -0.75
C ARG A 202 -12.95 4.73 0.76
N SER A 203 -12.81 5.98 1.19
CA SER A 203 -12.97 6.36 2.59
C SER A 203 -14.41 6.18 3.06
N SER A 204 -14.62 6.33 4.38
CA SER A 204 -15.97 6.42 4.98
C SER A 204 -16.81 7.55 4.38
N SER A 205 -16.17 8.65 3.96
CA SER A 205 -16.79 9.76 3.23
C SER A 205 -16.99 9.49 1.73
N LYS A 206 -16.84 8.24 1.29
CA LYS A 206 -16.97 7.79 -0.11
C LYS A 206 -16.01 8.50 -1.07
N THR A 207 -14.90 9.06 -0.58
CA THR A 207 -13.86 9.74 -1.36
C THR A 207 -12.70 8.78 -1.63
N MET A 208 -12.07 8.89 -2.79
CA MET A 208 -10.85 8.15 -3.13
C MET A 208 -9.70 9.14 -3.27
N TYR A 209 -8.48 8.65 -3.04
CA TYR A 209 -7.27 9.45 -3.15
C TYR A 209 -6.34 8.80 -4.18
N MET A 210 -5.70 9.66 -4.97
CA MET A 210 -4.78 9.27 -6.04
C MET A 210 -3.51 10.10 -5.89
N LEU A 211 -2.35 9.49 -6.07
CA LEU A 211 -1.08 10.19 -6.09
C LEU A 211 -0.61 10.34 -7.54
N LEU A 212 0.01 11.49 -7.83
CA LEU A 212 0.75 11.75 -9.07
C LEU A 212 2.20 11.98 -8.64
N CYS A 213 3.10 11.09 -9.07
CA CYS A 213 4.50 11.05 -8.65
C CYS A 213 5.43 11.19 -9.84
#